data_AF-A0A7C3XCQ2-F1
#
_entry.id   AF-A0A7C3XCQ2-F1
#
_cell.length_a   1.000
_cell.length_b   1.000
_cell.length_c   1.000
_cell.angle_alpha   90.00
_cell.angle_beta   90.00
_cell.angle_gamma   90.00
#
_symmetry.space_group_name_H-M   'P 1'
#
loop_
_entity.id
_entity.type
_entity.pdbx_description
1 polymer ?
#
loop_
_entity_poly.entity_id
_entity_poly.type
_entity_poly.pdbx_seq_one_letter_code
_entity_poly.pdbx_strand_id
1 'polypeptide(L)'
;MVQFKKLGWQNVILEVPWEWEITTESGGRRGAYFRMDDPSQSRMEVKWEPIDKRTVPLTLILDNMVEKLKKDKRELRKAKIVARGSSKICGHTGSYIIWQDGMRALATSWYCDDTKRLFMIQFFYKPENEKVEMELFEKLLRTIICHTDEEMVPWTALDVQFEIPKDLYLDSRKLLVGRANMSFSAKDQDLLVDWYGFATGLLEKHGSLRKWFESRPAKDVSKALKAKLPPPKEGEGFLEYRSAEKSILGGQALVIGKVWYVSDLNKIFSVFMKGKSKDTEELFGRIVSSFRKVSPTAPR
;
A
#
# COMPACT_ATOMS: atom_id res chain seq x y z
N MET A 1 -12.43 23.20 3.03
CA MET A 1 -12.37 21.99 3.88
C MET A 1 -11.36 21.05 3.28
N VAL A 2 -10.45 20.50 4.09
CA VAL A 2 -9.49 19.47 3.64
C VAL A 2 -10.27 18.21 3.30
N GLN A 3 -10.07 17.67 2.10
CA GLN A 3 -10.61 16.38 1.70
C GLN A 3 -9.65 15.28 2.13
N PHE A 4 -10.18 14.10 2.47
CA PHE A 4 -9.38 12.96 2.89
C PHE A 4 -9.52 11.80 1.90
N LYS A 5 -8.63 10.83 1.97
CA LYS A 5 -8.76 9.53 1.30
C LYS A 5 -8.35 8.41 2.23
N LYS A 6 -8.96 7.24 2.03
CA LYS A 6 -8.54 6.00 2.71
C LYS A 6 -7.28 5.45 2.05
N LEU A 7 -6.20 5.37 2.82
CA LEU A 7 -4.97 4.71 2.46
C LEU A 7 -4.93 3.31 3.06
N GLY A 8 -4.69 2.30 2.23
CA GLY A 8 -4.35 0.96 2.67
C GLY A 8 -2.99 0.56 2.10
N TRP A 9 -2.07 0.17 2.97
CA TRP A 9 -0.73 -0.25 2.56
C TRP A 9 -0.21 -1.35 3.50
N GLN A 10 0.00 -2.56 2.97
CA GLN A 10 0.55 -3.70 3.72
C GLN A 10 -0.15 -3.98 5.07
N ASN A 11 -1.48 -4.02 5.05
CA ASN A 11 -2.36 -4.25 6.20
C ASN A 11 -2.34 -3.12 7.26
N VAL A 12 -1.78 -1.95 6.92
CA VAL A 12 -1.93 -0.71 7.68
C VAL A 12 -2.94 0.17 6.95
N ILE A 13 -3.94 0.67 7.67
CA ILE A 13 -4.99 1.52 7.11
C ILE A 13 -5.04 2.82 7.89
N LEU A 14 -5.24 3.93 7.19
CA LEU A 14 -5.40 5.26 7.76
C LEU A 14 -6.12 6.17 6.77
N GLU A 15 -6.74 7.24 7.26
CA GLU A 15 -7.17 8.34 6.41
C GLU A 15 -6.06 9.37 6.34
N VAL A 16 -5.85 9.96 5.17
CA VAL A 16 -4.84 10.99 4.91
C VAL A 16 -5.44 12.10 4.06
N PRO A 17 -4.91 13.34 4.11
CA PRO A 17 -5.33 14.38 3.20
C PRO A 17 -5.22 13.95 1.73
N TRP A 18 -6.15 14.43 0.91
CA TRP A 18 -6.34 14.00 -0.47
C TRP A 18 -5.06 14.13 -1.31
N GLU A 19 -4.36 15.23 -1.13
CA GLU A 19 -3.15 15.59 -1.87
C GLU A 19 -1.88 14.85 -1.41
N TRP A 20 -1.93 14.09 -0.32
CA TRP A 20 -0.75 13.35 0.15
C TRP A 20 -0.58 12.05 -0.63
N GLU A 21 0.61 11.82 -1.17
CA GLU A 21 0.93 10.61 -1.94
C GLU A 21 2.10 9.86 -1.32
N ILE A 22 2.11 8.53 -1.44
CA ILE A 22 3.29 7.73 -1.11
C ILE A 22 4.38 8.05 -2.14
N THR A 23 5.50 8.60 -1.68
CA THR A 23 6.64 8.97 -2.55
C THR A 23 7.88 8.12 -2.31
N THR A 24 7.95 7.46 -1.15
CA THR A 24 9.04 6.54 -0.81
C THR A 24 8.47 5.40 -0.02
N GLU A 25 8.91 4.19 -0.32
CA GLU A 25 8.47 3.00 0.40
C GLU A 25 9.54 1.90 0.31
N SER A 26 9.60 1.05 1.33
CA SER A 26 10.55 -0.08 1.39
C SER A 26 10.04 -1.18 2.32
N GLY A 27 10.63 -2.37 2.23
CA GLY A 27 10.30 -3.51 3.07
C GLY A 27 9.03 -4.26 2.65
N GLY A 28 8.45 -5.01 3.58
CA GLY A 28 7.34 -5.96 3.40
C GLY A 28 6.48 -6.12 4.67
N ARG A 29 5.49 -7.02 4.69
CA ARG A 29 4.47 -7.06 5.77
C ARG A 29 5.05 -7.13 7.18
N ARG A 30 6.13 -7.91 7.38
CA ARG A 30 6.79 -8.06 8.70
C ARG A 30 7.43 -6.77 9.18
N GLY A 31 8.05 -6.02 8.27
CA GLY A 31 8.66 -4.73 8.56
C GLY A 31 8.75 -3.91 7.29
N ALA A 32 8.13 -2.74 7.31
CA ALA A 32 8.10 -1.86 6.17
C ALA A 32 8.20 -0.39 6.61
N TYR A 33 8.40 0.44 5.62
CA TYR A 33 8.45 1.88 5.76
C TYR A 33 7.75 2.50 4.55
N PHE A 34 7.00 3.56 4.78
CA PHE A 34 6.59 4.46 3.71
C PHE A 34 6.60 5.92 4.18
N ARG A 35 6.85 6.82 3.24
CA ARG A 35 6.76 8.27 3.40
C ARG A 35 5.69 8.82 2.49
N MET A 36 4.95 9.78 3.02
CA MET A 36 4.00 10.57 2.26
C MET A 36 4.40 12.02 2.20
N ASP A 37 4.30 12.59 1.01
CA ASP A 37 4.57 13.99 0.75
C ASP A 37 3.27 14.66 0.25
N ASP A 38 3.10 15.94 0.57
CA ASP A 38 2.19 16.81 -0.16
C ASP A 38 2.95 17.46 -1.35
N PRO A 39 2.31 18.31 -2.17
CA PRO A 39 3.00 18.96 -3.29
C PRO A 39 4.20 19.84 -2.92
N SER A 40 4.39 20.18 -1.64
CA SER A 40 5.39 21.13 -1.14
C SER A 40 6.47 20.50 -0.26
N GLN A 41 6.14 19.48 0.55
CA GLN A 41 7.06 18.91 1.54
C GLN A 41 6.66 17.49 1.97
N SER A 42 7.58 16.80 2.63
CA SER A 42 7.27 15.58 3.37
C SER A 42 6.37 15.86 4.56
N ARG A 43 5.37 15.00 4.74
CA ARG A 43 4.30 15.20 5.73
C ARG A 43 4.27 14.12 6.78
N MET A 44 4.46 12.88 6.37
CA MET A 44 4.37 11.73 7.27
C MET A 44 5.34 10.62 6.88
N GLU A 45 5.94 9.99 7.87
CA GLU A 45 6.65 8.73 7.74
C GLU A 45 5.99 7.70 8.64
N VAL A 46 5.80 6.48 8.13
CA VAL A 46 5.28 5.34 8.87
C VAL A 46 6.27 4.21 8.74
N LYS A 47 6.69 3.64 9.87
CA LYS A 47 7.56 2.47 9.94
C LYS A 47 6.96 1.45 10.88
N TRP A 48 7.10 0.18 10.53
CA TRP A 48 6.93 -0.91 11.49
C TRP A 48 7.99 -1.98 11.33
N GLU A 49 8.23 -2.72 12.41
CA GLU A 49 9.16 -3.85 12.44
C GLU A 49 8.67 -4.92 13.42
N PRO A 50 9.01 -6.20 13.19
CA PRO A 50 8.58 -7.27 14.07
C PRO A 50 9.41 -7.23 15.36
N ILE A 51 8.76 -7.27 16.51
CA ILE A 51 9.41 -7.49 17.80
C ILE A 51 8.61 -8.53 18.60
N ASP A 52 9.25 -9.63 18.97
CA ASP A 52 8.59 -10.73 19.69
C ASP A 52 8.06 -10.27 21.06
N LYS A 53 8.83 -9.43 21.73
CA LYS A 53 8.44 -8.79 22.99
C LYS A 53 9.08 -7.42 23.11
N ARG A 54 8.29 -6.45 23.57
CA ARG A 54 8.82 -5.13 23.96
C ARG A 54 9.60 -5.25 25.26
N THR A 55 10.91 -5.03 25.18
CA THR A 55 11.84 -5.04 26.34
C THR A 55 12.26 -3.65 26.79
N VAL A 56 12.03 -2.62 25.97
CA VAL A 56 12.41 -1.23 26.24
C VAL A 56 11.19 -0.30 26.25
N PRO A 57 11.24 0.81 27.01
CA PRO A 57 10.20 1.85 26.96
C PRO A 57 10.06 2.45 25.56
N LEU A 58 8.82 2.75 25.13
CA LEU A 58 8.54 3.35 23.83
C LEU A 58 9.17 4.74 23.66
N THR A 59 9.27 5.51 24.75
CA THR A 59 9.98 6.80 24.75
C THR A 59 11.46 6.64 24.41
N LEU A 60 12.14 5.60 24.92
CA LEU A 60 13.54 5.34 24.63
C LEU A 60 13.76 4.95 23.15
N ILE A 61 12.80 4.26 22.54
CA ILE A 61 12.82 3.96 21.10
C ILE A 61 12.81 5.26 20.28
N LEU A 62 11.96 6.22 20.68
CA LEU A 62 11.86 7.53 20.03
C LEU A 62 13.09 8.40 20.27
N ASP A 63 13.66 8.39 21.48
CA ASP A 63 14.90 9.10 21.79
C ASP A 63 16.06 8.55 20.92
N ASN A 64 16.21 7.22 20.85
CA ASN A 64 17.22 6.56 20.03
C ASN A 64 17.06 6.85 18.53
N MET A 65 15.82 7.00 18.05
CA MET A 65 15.55 7.43 16.68
C MET A 65 16.14 8.81 16.40
N VAL A 66 15.91 9.80 17.28
CA VAL A 66 16.46 11.16 17.11
C VAL A 66 17.98 11.16 17.20
N GLU A 67 18.57 10.41 18.13
CA GLU A 67 20.03 10.30 18.23
C GLU A 67 20.67 9.65 17.00
N LYS A 68 20.00 8.64 16.42
CA LYS A 68 20.43 8.06 15.15
C LYS A 68 20.35 9.08 14.01
N LEU A 69 19.27 9.86 13.93
CA LEU A 69 19.12 10.92 12.92
C LEU A 69 20.24 11.98 13.01
N LYS A 70 20.59 12.42 14.23
CA LYS A 70 21.71 13.35 14.46
C LYS A 70 23.06 12.81 13.98
N LYS A 71 23.27 11.50 14.15
CA LYS A 71 24.50 10.82 13.74
C LYS A 71 24.57 10.68 12.22
N ASP A 72 23.46 10.29 11.60
CA ASP A 72 23.39 9.93 10.18
C ASP A 72 23.28 11.15 9.27
N LYS A 73 22.71 12.27 9.77
CA LYS A 73 22.45 13.49 8.98
C LYS A 73 23.11 14.71 9.61
N ARG A 74 24.06 15.33 8.88
CA ARG A 74 24.87 16.45 9.38
C ARG A 74 24.02 17.68 9.72
N GLU A 75 22.99 17.93 8.91
CA GLU A 75 22.02 19.01 9.08
C GLU A 75 21.24 18.86 10.40
N LEU A 76 20.90 17.62 10.78
CA LEU A 76 20.08 17.33 11.98
C LEU A 76 20.87 17.27 13.30
N ARG A 77 22.18 17.57 13.30
CA ARG A 77 23.01 17.46 14.52
C ARG A 77 22.53 18.32 15.69
N LYS A 78 21.80 19.40 15.41
CA LYS A 78 21.24 20.33 16.41
C LYS A 78 19.81 19.98 16.84
N ALA A 79 19.25 18.87 16.35
CA ALA A 79 17.92 18.44 16.71
C ALA A 79 17.76 18.32 18.23
N LYS A 80 16.61 18.75 18.76
CA LYS A 80 16.32 18.64 20.20
C LYS A 80 14.90 18.20 20.44
N ILE A 81 14.72 17.40 21.48
CA ILE A 81 13.40 16.96 21.95
C ILE A 81 12.86 18.05 22.88
N VAL A 82 11.69 18.60 22.53
CA VAL A 82 11.07 19.73 23.22
C VAL A 82 9.84 19.33 24.03
N ALA A 83 9.22 18.19 23.71
CA ALA A 83 8.12 17.64 24.49
C ALA A 83 8.13 16.12 24.45
N ARG A 84 7.52 15.50 25.47
CA ARG A 84 7.29 14.05 25.57
C ARG A 84 5.95 13.79 26.24
N GLY A 85 5.36 12.64 25.96
CA GLY A 85 4.18 12.18 26.68
C GLY A 85 3.68 10.82 26.23
N SER A 86 2.48 10.46 26.71
CA SER A 86 1.76 9.26 26.31
C SER A 86 0.73 9.56 25.23
N SER A 87 0.50 8.60 24.35
CA SER A 87 -0.52 8.67 23.31
C SER A 87 -1.41 7.42 23.33
N LYS A 88 -2.59 7.48 22.71
CA LYS A 88 -3.42 6.31 22.42
C LYS A 88 -3.62 6.21 20.92
N ILE A 89 -3.21 5.09 20.32
CA ILE A 89 -3.32 4.85 18.87
C ILE A 89 -3.93 3.47 18.68
N CYS A 90 -5.04 3.39 17.94
CA CYS A 90 -5.70 2.10 17.62
C CYS A 90 -5.97 1.24 18.89
N GLY A 91 -6.36 1.88 20.01
CA GLY A 91 -6.57 1.19 21.30
C GLY A 91 -5.29 0.85 22.09
N HIS A 92 -4.10 0.99 21.50
CA HIS A 92 -2.83 0.72 22.16
C HIS A 92 -2.31 1.95 22.93
N THR A 93 -1.64 1.70 24.06
CA THR A 93 -0.85 2.72 24.75
C THR A 93 0.45 2.96 23.99
N GLY A 94 0.62 4.19 23.51
CA GLY A 94 1.80 4.68 22.84
C GLY A 94 2.59 5.69 23.67
N SER A 95 3.70 6.13 23.11
CA SER A 95 4.43 7.30 23.58
C SER A 95 4.68 8.23 22.41
N TYR A 96 4.80 9.52 22.69
CA TYR A 96 5.20 10.51 21.70
C TYR A 96 6.35 11.38 22.21
N ILE A 97 7.09 11.92 21.25
CA ILE A 97 8.01 13.03 21.44
C ILE A 97 7.72 14.10 20.39
N ILE A 98 7.99 15.35 20.71
CA ILE A 98 8.13 16.42 19.72
C ILE A 98 9.59 16.79 19.67
N TRP A 99 10.18 16.74 18.48
CA TRP A 99 11.55 17.16 18.25
C TRP A 99 11.62 18.24 17.18
N GLN A 100 12.67 19.06 17.22
CA GLN A 100 12.81 20.19 16.29
C GLN A 100 14.24 20.40 15.82
N ASP A 101 14.38 20.80 14.56
CA ASP A 101 15.60 21.29 13.91
C ASP A 101 15.24 22.20 12.71
N GLY A 102 14.82 23.43 12.99
CA GLY A 102 14.20 24.33 12.01
C GLY A 102 12.75 23.95 11.69
N MET A 103 12.51 22.69 11.33
CA MET A 103 11.18 22.06 11.28
C MET A 103 10.85 21.40 12.63
N ARG A 104 9.57 21.18 12.91
CA ARG A 104 9.11 20.32 14.01
C ARG A 104 8.61 18.99 13.48
N ALA A 105 8.75 17.97 14.32
CA ALA A 105 8.19 16.66 14.08
C ALA A 105 7.55 16.08 15.34
N LEU A 106 6.31 15.64 15.19
CA LEU A 106 5.62 14.79 16.17
C LEU A 106 5.94 13.33 15.82
N ALA A 107 6.71 12.66 16.67
CA ALA A 107 7.00 11.24 16.51
C ALA A 107 6.26 10.44 17.59
N THR A 108 5.48 9.44 17.19
CA THR A 108 4.76 8.54 18.09
C THR A 108 5.17 7.09 17.82
N SER A 109 5.16 6.27 18.86
CA SER A 109 5.36 4.82 18.74
C SER A 109 4.40 4.05 19.62
N TRP A 110 4.01 2.86 19.16
CA TRP A 110 3.21 1.91 19.93
C TRP A 110 3.56 0.48 19.52
N TYR A 111 3.24 -0.47 20.39
CA TYR A 111 3.38 -1.90 20.10
C TYR A 111 2.00 -2.53 19.96
N CYS A 112 1.82 -3.35 18.92
CA CYS A 112 0.60 -4.11 18.69
C CYS A 112 0.84 -5.58 19.08
N ASP A 113 0.18 -6.03 20.15
CA ASP A 113 0.29 -7.40 20.64
C ASP A 113 -0.25 -8.45 19.66
N ASP A 114 -1.26 -8.11 18.86
CA ASP A 114 -1.90 -9.04 17.91
C ASP A 114 -0.98 -9.38 16.74
N THR A 115 -0.21 -8.39 16.30
CA THR A 115 0.67 -8.55 15.12
C THR A 115 2.14 -8.62 15.48
N LYS A 116 2.49 -8.51 16.77
CA LYS A 116 3.86 -8.51 17.30
C LYS A 116 4.76 -7.51 16.56
N ARG A 117 4.21 -6.32 16.28
CA ARG A 117 4.90 -5.26 15.54
C ARG A 117 5.02 -4.00 16.39
N LEU A 118 6.21 -3.40 16.34
CA LEU A 118 6.46 -2.06 16.82
C LEU A 118 6.19 -1.09 15.67
N PHE A 119 5.33 -0.12 15.90
CA PHE A 119 5.00 0.94 14.97
C PHE A 119 5.62 2.25 15.40
N MET A 120 5.99 3.06 14.42
CA MET A 120 6.48 4.41 14.59
C MET A 120 5.91 5.27 13.46
N ILE A 121 5.36 6.43 13.84
CA ILE A 121 4.90 7.44 12.88
C ILE A 121 5.54 8.77 13.22
N GLN A 122 6.02 9.48 12.20
CA GLN A 122 6.47 10.86 12.31
C GLN A 122 5.61 11.74 11.44
N PHE A 123 5.17 12.88 11.97
CA PHE A 123 4.55 13.94 11.20
C PHE A 123 5.47 15.16 11.20
N PHE A 124 5.64 15.80 10.05
CA PHE A 124 6.52 16.96 9.89
C PHE A 124 5.72 18.23 9.63
N TYR A 125 6.09 19.31 10.30
CA TYR A 125 5.39 20.59 10.19
C TYR A 125 6.30 21.78 10.49
N LYS A 126 5.90 22.95 9.99
CA LYS A 126 6.56 24.22 10.31
C LYS A 126 6.06 24.74 11.67
N PRO A 127 6.93 25.27 12.54
CA PRO A 127 6.53 25.75 13.86
C PRO A 127 5.37 26.76 13.85
N GLU A 128 5.32 27.64 12.85
CA GLU A 128 4.26 28.64 12.70
C GLU A 128 2.84 28.06 12.50
N ASN A 129 2.75 26.80 12.06
CA ASN A 129 1.48 26.12 11.80
C ASN A 129 1.08 25.14 12.92
N GLU A 130 1.80 25.13 14.05
CA GLU A 130 1.70 24.09 15.08
C GLU A 130 0.27 23.76 15.49
N LYS A 131 -0.56 24.76 15.80
CA LYS A 131 -1.93 24.51 16.27
C LYS A 131 -2.75 23.71 15.25
N VAL A 132 -2.79 24.18 14.00
CA VAL A 132 -3.58 23.56 12.92
C VAL A 132 -3.03 22.17 12.57
N GLU A 133 -1.71 22.03 12.57
CA GLU A 133 -1.04 20.76 12.23
C GLU A 133 -1.25 19.70 13.31
N MET A 134 -1.18 20.08 14.59
CA MET A 134 -1.46 19.16 15.70
C MET A 134 -2.92 18.69 15.69
N GLU A 135 -3.88 19.58 15.43
CA GLU A 135 -5.30 19.21 15.27
C GLU A 135 -5.49 18.20 14.12
N LEU A 136 -4.80 18.41 12.99
CA LEU A 136 -4.79 17.45 11.88
C LEU A 136 -4.18 16.12 12.29
N PHE A 137 -3.00 16.10 12.90
CA PHE A 137 -2.31 14.86 13.26
C PHE A 137 -3.08 14.04 14.30
N GLU A 138 -3.71 14.69 15.28
CA GLU A 138 -4.62 14.01 16.21
C GLU A 138 -5.77 13.32 15.48
N LYS A 139 -6.33 13.97 14.44
CA LYS A 139 -7.36 13.36 13.61
C LYS A 139 -6.80 12.16 12.84
N LEU A 140 -5.65 12.29 12.17
CA LEU A 140 -5.03 11.20 11.42
C LEU A 140 -4.73 9.99 12.32
N LEU A 141 -4.16 10.23 13.51
CA LEU A 141 -3.81 9.18 14.47
C LEU A 141 -5.02 8.36 14.93
N ARG A 142 -6.21 8.98 15.01
CA ARG A 142 -7.47 8.28 15.36
C ARG A 142 -7.98 7.35 14.26
N THR A 143 -7.55 7.54 13.02
CA THR A 143 -7.99 6.73 11.86
C THR A 143 -7.09 5.53 11.60
N ILE A 144 -5.96 5.41 12.32
CA ILE A 144 -5.01 4.33 12.12
C ILE A 144 -5.61 3.01 12.59
N ILE A 145 -5.52 2.03 11.69
CA ILE A 145 -5.78 0.62 11.95
C ILE A 145 -4.48 -0.13 11.66
N CYS A 146 -3.83 -0.63 12.71
CA CYS A 146 -2.55 -1.32 12.60
C CYS A 146 -2.71 -2.85 12.40
N HIS A 147 -3.89 -3.37 12.72
CA HIS A 147 -4.30 -4.76 12.51
C HIS A 147 -5.82 -4.79 12.31
N THR A 148 -6.30 -5.82 11.62
CA THR A 148 -7.73 -5.97 11.35
C THR A 148 -8.09 -7.45 11.23
N ASP A 149 -9.30 -7.78 11.68
CA ASP A 149 -9.86 -9.12 11.54
C ASP A 149 -10.47 -9.36 10.17
N GLU A 150 -10.69 -8.28 9.40
CA GLU A 150 -11.21 -8.33 8.03
C GLU A 150 -10.41 -9.30 7.16
N GLU A 151 -11.11 -10.10 6.37
CA GLU A 151 -10.49 -11.04 5.44
C GLU A 151 -9.82 -10.29 4.28
N MET A 152 -10.52 -9.29 3.74
CA MET A 152 -10.09 -8.46 2.62
C MET A 152 -9.63 -7.10 3.14
N VAL A 153 -8.45 -6.67 2.72
CA VAL A 153 -7.84 -5.42 3.15
C VAL A 153 -7.63 -4.48 1.96
N PRO A 154 -7.83 -3.17 2.14
CA PRO A 154 -7.63 -2.21 1.08
C PRO A 154 -6.15 -2.04 0.76
N TRP A 155 -5.89 -1.83 -0.52
CA TRP A 155 -4.65 -1.36 -1.09
C TRP A 155 -4.94 -0.10 -1.87
N THR A 156 -4.19 0.95 -1.56
CA THR A 156 -4.29 2.24 -2.26
C THR A 156 -2.91 2.58 -2.82
N ALA A 157 -2.82 2.75 -4.13
CA ALA A 157 -1.61 3.24 -4.77
C ALA A 157 -2.00 4.17 -5.93
N LEU A 158 -1.45 5.39 -5.90
CA LEU A 158 -1.86 6.46 -6.81
C LEU A 158 -3.38 6.68 -6.69
N ASP A 159 -4.08 6.75 -7.83
CA ASP A 159 -5.52 6.97 -7.90
C ASP A 159 -6.34 5.68 -7.99
N VAL A 160 -5.74 4.52 -7.69
CA VAL A 160 -6.38 3.21 -7.72
C VAL A 160 -6.47 2.61 -6.32
N GLN A 161 -7.66 2.10 -5.98
CA GLN A 161 -7.89 1.29 -4.79
C GLN A 161 -8.49 -0.06 -5.17
N PHE A 162 -8.05 -1.11 -4.52
CA PHE A 162 -8.59 -2.46 -4.62
C PHE A 162 -8.42 -3.17 -3.27
N GLU A 163 -9.02 -4.35 -3.13
CA GLU A 163 -8.94 -5.15 -1.92
C GLU A 163 -8.42 -6.54 -2.25
N ILE A 164 -7.57 -7.07 -1.38
CA ILE A 164 -7.03 -8.44 -1.48
C ILE A 164 -7.08 -9.10 -0.10
N PRO A 165 -7.04 -10.44 -0.02
CA PRO A 165 -6.90 -11.14 1.24
C PRO A 165 -5.72 -10.64 2.06
N LYS A 166 -5.90 -10.49 3.38
CA LYS A 166 -4.84 -10.07 4.30
C LYS A 166 -3.60 -10.96 4.30
N ASP A 167 -3.75 -12.20 3.83
CA ASP A 167 -2.71 -13.23 3.78
C ASP A 167 -2.01 -13.35 2.43
N LEU A 168 -2.37 -12.53 1.44
CA LEU A 168 -1.54 -12.32 0.25
C LEU A 168 -0.48 -11.28 0.55
N TYR A 169 0.78 -11.71 0.52
CA TYR A 169 1.95 -10.90 0.87
C TYR A 169 2.52 -10.25 -0.38
N LEU A 170 2.83 -8.96 -0.31
CA LEU A 170 3.51 -8.26 -1.40
C LEU A 170 4.95 -8.73 -1.56
N ASP A 171 5.25 -9.41 -2.66
CA ASP A 171 6.58 -9.91 -2.98
C ASP A 171 7.41 -8.87 -3.73
N SER A 172 6.77 -8.19 -4.68
CA SER A 172 7.43 -7.19 -5.50
C SER A 172 6.44 -6.13 -5.96
N ARG A 173 6.97 -4.93 -6.22
CA ARG A 173 6.21 -3.83 -6.79
C ARG A 173 7.08 -2.97 -7.68
N LYS A 174 6.43 -2.29 -8.60
CA LYS A 174 7.02 -1.24 -9.41
C LYS A 174 5.96 -0.17 -9.65
N LEU A 175 6.12 0.99 -9.04
CA LEU A 175 5.22 2.12 -9.21
C LEU A 175 5.92 3.17 -10.08
N LEU A 176 5.64 3.17 -11.39
CA LEU A 176 6.19 4.13 -12.35
C LEU A 176 5.09 5.06 -12.87
N VAL A 177 5.50 6.19 -13.41
CA VAL A 177 4.63 7.03 -14.22
C VAL A 177 4.08 6.21 -15.39
N GLY A 178 2.76 6.12 -15.50
CA GLY A 178 2.07 5.40 -16.58
C GLY A 178 2.03 3.87 -16.44
N ARG A 179 2.65 3.26 -15.42
CA ARG A 179 2.49 1.82 -15.12
C ARG A 179 2.76 1.52 -13.66
N ALA A 180 1.84 0.82 -13.01
CA ALA A 180 2.07 0.25 -11.70
C ALA A 180 1.79 -1.25 -11.69
N ASN A 181 2.72 -2.00 -11.10
CA ASN A 181 2.72 -3.45 -11.06
C ASN A 181 2.99 -3.91 -9.62
N MET A 182 2.21 -4.86 -9.13
CA MET A 182 2.35 -5.46 -7.80
C MET A 182 2.12 -6.97 -7.91
N SER A 183 3.03 -7.75 -7.34
CA SER A 183 2.90 -9.20 -7.21
C SER A 183 2.73 -9.58 -5.75
N PHE A 184 1.80 -10.48 -5.50
CA PHE A 184 1.51 -11.00 -4.18
C PHE A 184 1.53 -12.52 -4.19
N SER A 185 1.93 -13.12 -3.09
CA SER A 185 1.86 -14.57 -2.92
C SER A 185 1.37 -14.96 -1.52
N ALA A 186 0.80 -16.16 -1.46
CA ALA A 186 0.53 -16.94 -0.27
C ALA A 186 0.93 -18.40 -0.57
N LYS A 187 0.82 -19.30 0.41
CA LYS A 187 1.29 -20.70 0.31
C LYS A 187 0.92 -21.40 -1.01
N ASP A 188 -0.31 -21.22 -1.48
CA ASP A 188 -0.85 -21.89 -2.67
C ASP A 188 -1.52 -20.91 -3.65
N GLN A 189 -1.19 -19.62 -3.58
CA GLN A 189 -1.84 -18.57 -4.38
C GLN A 189 -0.84 -17.49 -4.78
N ASP A 190 -0.81 -17.15 -6.06
CA ASP A 190 -0.09 -16.00 -6.60
C ASP A 190 -1.10 -15.04 -7.24
N LEU A 191 -0.94 -13.74 -6.99
CA LEU A 191 -1.76 -12.67 -7.56
C LEU A 191 -0.84 -11.63 -8.20
N LEU A 192 -1.15 -11.25 -9.44
CA LEU A 192 -0.53 -10.14 -10.13
C LEU A 192 -1.59 -9.07 -10.38
N VAL A 193 -1.30 -7.85 -9.96
CA VAL A 193 -2.09 -6.66 -10.26
C VAL A 193 -1.22 -5.69 -11.05
N ASP A 194 -1.61 -5.38 -12.27
CA ASP A 194 -0.93 -4.40 -13.13
C ASP A 194 -1.97 -3.39 -13.66
N TRP A 195 -1.57 -2.13 -13.80
CA TRP A 195 -2.32 -1.17 -14.59
C TRP A 195 -1.42 -0.22 -15.34
N TYR A 196 -1.89 0.17 -16.51
CA TYR A 196 -1.21 1.04 -17.45
C TYR A 196 -2.05 2.29 -17.65
N GLY A 197 -1.45 3.45 -17.43
CA GLY A 197 -2.04 4.75 -17.76
C GLY A 197 -1.95 5.04 -19.25
N PHE A 198 -2.55 6.17 -19.67
CA PHE A 198 -2.58 6.59 -21.07
C PHE A 198 -3.20 5.53 -22.00
N ALA A 199 -4.23 4.84 -21.50
CA ALA A 199 -4.88 3.73 -22.18
C ALA A 199 -5.36 4.08 -23.59
N THR A 200 -5.99 5.24 -23.79
CA THR A 200 -6.48 5.68 -25.11
C THR A 200 -5.35 5.64 -26.15
N GLY A 201 -4.20 6.25 -25.87
CA GLY A 201 -3.06 6.26 -26.79
C GLY A 201 -2.44 4.87 -26.99
N LEU A 202 -2.45 4.02 -25.96
CA LEU A 202 -2.02 2.61 -26.08
C LEU A 202 -2.96 1.83 -27.01
N LEU A 203 -4.28 2.00 -26.86
CA LEU A 203 -5.28 1.30 -27.66
C LEU A 203 -5.29 1.80 -29.11
N GLU A 204 -5.16 3.11 -29.35
CA GLU A 204 -5.02 3.69 -30.69
C GLU A 204 -3.81 3.12 -31.43
N LYS A 205 -2.65 3.09 -30.76
CA LYS A 205 -1.39 2.59 -31.33
C LYS A 205 -1.47 1.11 -31.72
N HIS A 206 -2.14 0.28 -30.91
CA HIS A 206 -2.20 -1.17 -31.13
C HIS A 206 -3.47 -1.63 -31.87
N GLY A 207 -4.48 -0.77 -32.00
CA GLY A 207 -5.76 -1.01 -32.65
C GLY A 207 -6.76 -1.83 -31.84
N SER A 208 -6.33 -2.61 -30.83
CA SER A 208 -7.24 -3.31 -29.92
C SER A 208 -6.58 -3.66 -28.58
N LEU A 209 -7.41 -3.90 -27.56
CA LEU A 209 -6.98 -4.34 -26.23
C LEU A 209 -6.18 -5.65 -26.31
N ARG A 210 -6.64 -6.60 -27.13
CA ARG A 210 -5.95 -7.88 -27.34
C ARG A 210 -4.57 -7.71 -27.96
N LYS A 211 -4.46 -6.96 -29.06
CA LYS A 211 -3.17 -6.69 -29.73
C LYS A 211 -2.20 -5.97 -28.81
N TRP A 212 -2.69 -5.05 -27.99
CA TRP A 212 -1.89 -4.39 -26.97
C TRP A 212 -1.37 -5.39 -25.94
N PHE A 213 -2.25 -6.20 -25.34
CA PHE A 213 -1.88 -7.14 -24.26
C PHE A 213 -0.91 -8.21 -24.75
N GLU A 214 -1.12 -8.75 -25.95
CA GLU A 214 -0.26 -9.79 -26.55
C GLU A 214 1.13 -9.27 -26.96
N SER A 215 1.33 -7.96 -27.12
CA SER A 215 2.59 -7.37 -27.57
C SER A 215 3.76 -7.55 -26.56
N ARG A 216 3.47 -7.36 -25.27
CA ARG A 216 4.44 -7.47 -24.16
C ARG A 216 3.80 -7.81 -22.81
N PRO A 217 2.68 -7.20 -22.39
CA PRO A 217 2.07 -7.49 -21.08
C PRO A 217 1.83 -8.98 -20.81
N ALA A 218 1.32 -9.74 -21.78
CA ALA A 218 1.09 -11.18 -21.65
C ALA A 218 2.35 -11.98 -21.28
N LYS A 219 3.52 -11.57 -21.78
CA LYS A 219 4.82 -12.19 -21.47
C LYS A 219 5.25 -11.89 -20.03
N ASP A 220 5.02 -10.67 -19.56
CA ASP A 220 5.29 -10.28 -18.18
C ASP A 220 4.41 -11.10 -17.22
N VAL A 221 3.12 -11.25 -17.52
CA VAL A 221 2.17 -12.09 -16.76
C VAL A 221 2.60 -13.56 -16.72
N SER A 222 2.89 -14.14 -17.89
CA SER A 222 3.30 -15.54 -18.01
C SER A 222 4.58 -15.82 -17.21
N LYS A 223 5.54 -14.88 -17.22
CA LYS A 223 6.78 -14.95 -16.44
C LYS A 223 6.51 -14.85 -14.94
N ALA A 224 5.68 -13.89 -14.51
CA ALA A 224 5.36 -13.67 -13.11
C ALA A 224 4.67 -14.89 -12.47
N LEU A 225 3.66 -15.45 -13.14
CA LEU A 225 2.88 -16.58 -12.63
C LEU A 225 3.48 -17.96 -12.98
N LYS A 226 4.57 -17.98 -13.77
CA LYS A 226 5.17 -19.21 -14.32
C LYS A 226 4.10 -20.11 -14.93
N ALA A 227 3.29 -19.54 -15.81
CA ALA A 227 2.12 -20.18 -16.41
C ALA A 227 1.98 -19.80 -17.88
N LYS A 228 1.36 -20.67 -18.68
CA LYS A 228 1.04 -20.34 -20.07
C LYS A 228 -0.37 -19.76 -20.13
N LEU A 229 -0.50 -18.57 -20.72
CA LEU A 229 -1.82 -17.99 -20.95
C LEU A 229 -2.49 -18.65 -22.17
N PRO A 230 -3.72 -19.15 -22.03
CA PRO A 230 -4.51 -19.60 -23.18
C PRO A 230 -4.98 -18.39 -24.00
N PRO A 231 -5.54 -18.60 -25.21
CA PRO A 231 -6.29 -17.56 -25.89
C PRO A 231 -7.40 -17.00 -24.98
N PRO A 232 -7.62 -15.68 -24.94
CA PRO A 232 -8.68 -15.10 -24.13
C PRO A 232 -10.06 -15.37 -24.70
N LYS A 233 -11.06 -15.40 -23.83
CA LYS A 233 -12.44 -15.08 -24.20
C LYS A 233 -12.56 -13.56 -24.30
N GLU A 234 -12.93 -13.07 -25.47
CA GLU A 234 -13.15 -11.63 -25.68
C GLU A 234 -14.59 -11.25 -25.32
N GLY A 235 -14.73 -10.14 -24.60
CA GLY A 235 -16.00 -9.48 -24.36
C GLY A 235 -15.92 -8.01 -24.72
N GLU A 236 -17.00 -7.27 -24.50
CA GLU A 236 -17.04 -5.83 -24.78
C GLU A 236 -16.12 -5.07 -23.83
N GLY A 237 -14.96 -4.64 -24.34
CA GLY A 237 -13.98 -3.86 -23.58
C GLY A 237 -13.09 -4.65 -22.61
N PHE A 238 -13.14 -5.99 -22.65
CA PHE A 238 -12.33 -6.85 -21.78
C PHE A 238 -11.89 -8.17 -22.42
N LEU A 239 -10.87 -8.78 -21.81
CA LEU A 239 -10.35 -10.11 -22.12
C LEU A 239 -10.37 -10.94 -20.84
N GLU A 240 -10.88 -12.17 -20.91
CA GLU A 240 -10.87 -13.14 -19.81
C GLU A 240 -9.99 -14.35 -20.15
N TYR A 241 -9.16 -14.76 -19.20
CA TYR A 241 -8.24 -15.89 -19.33
C TYR A 241 -8.62 -16.94 -18.30
N ARG A 242 -8.66 -18.21 -18.73
CA ARG A 242 -8.92 -19.34 -17.83
C ARG A 242 -8.21 -20.60 -18.32
N SER A 243 -7.33 -21.16 -17.50
CA SER A 243 -6.63 -22.41 -17.78
C SER A 243 -6.51 -23.27 -16.53
N ALA A 244 -6.71 -24.58 -16.67
CA ALA A 244 -6.40 -25.54 -15.62
C ALA A 244 -5.10 -26.26 -15.98
N GLU A 245 -4.06 -26.10 -15.17
CA GLU A 245 -2.76 -26.74 -15.32
C GLU A 245 -2.59 -27.87 -14.29
N LYS A 246 -1.86 -28.93 -14.61
CA LYS A 246 -1.45 -29.92 -13.61
C LYS A 246 -0.31 -29.33 -12.75
N SER A 247 -0.50 -29.32 -11.43
CA SER A 247 0.53 -28.86 -10.48
C SER A 247 1.65 -29.88 -10.32
N ILE A 248 2.88 -29.40 -10.14
CA ILE A 248 4.09 -30.21 -9.89
C ILE A 248 3.96 -31.01 -8.58
N LEU A 249 3.23 -30.46 -7.58
CA LEU A 249 3.01 -31.09 -6.28
C LEU A 249 1.75 -31.98 -6.23
N GLY A 250 1.14 -32.28 -7.38
CA GLY A 250 -0.16 -32.95 -7.47
C GLY A 250 -1.34 -31.98 -7.38
N GLY A 251 -2.44 -32.31 -8.05
CA GLY A 251 -3.65 -31.47 -8.16
C GLY A 251 -3.70 -30.60 -9.42
N GLN A 252 -4.82 -29.89 -9.61
CA GLN A 252 -5.01 -28.91 -10.70
C GLN A 252 -4.85 -27.49 -10.14
N ALA A 253 -3.97 -26.69 -10.76
CA ALA A 253 -3.86 -25.26 -10.54
C ALA A 253 -4.74 -24.54 -11.57
N LEU A 254 -5.55 -23.58 -11.11
CA LEU A 254 -6.31 -22.67 -11.95
C LEU A 254 -5.48 -21.41 -12.15
N VAL A 255 -5.33 -21.01 -13.40
CA VAL A 255 -4.88 -19.68 -13.81
C VAL A 255 -6.09 -18.94 -14.35
N ILE A 256 -6.46 -17.85 -13.70
CA ILE A 256 -7.58 -16.99 -14.09
C ILE A 256 -7.07 -15.56 -14.23
N GLY A 257 -7.60 -14.81 -15.19
CA GLY A 257 -7.19 -13.43 -15.39
C GLY A 257 -8.20 -12.60 -16.15
N LYS A 258 -8.12 -11.29 -15.95
CA LYS A 258 -8.97 -10.31 -16.60
C LYS A 258 -8.14 -9.10 -16.98
N VAL A 259 -8.31 -8.64 -18.21
CA VAL A 259 -7.72 -7.42 -18.74
C VAL A 259 -8.86 -6.55 -19.23
N TRP A 260 -8.95 -5.30 -18.77
CA TRP A 260 -10.05 -4.42 -19.16
C TRP A 260 -9.63 -2.96 -19.17
N TYR A 261 -10.27 -2.19 -20.04
CA TYR A 261 -10.10 -0.75 -20.14
C TYR A 261 -11.14 -0.04 -19.26
N VAL A 262 -10.69 0.98 -18.51
CA VAL A 262 -11.56 1.87 -17.74
C VAL A 262 -11.37 3.30 -18.25
N SER A 263 -12.38 3.81 -18.95
CA SER A 263 -12.37 5.13 -19.59
C SER A 263 -12.15 6.28 -18.61
N ASP A 264 -12.85 6.26 -17.48
CA ASP A 264 -12.85 7.37 -16.51
C ASP A 264 -11.50 7.55 -15.81
N LEU A 265 -10.68 6.50 -15.82
CA LEU A 265 -9.32 6.50 -15.30
C LEU A 265 -8.26 6.63 -16.39
N ASN A 266 -8.65 6.51 -17.66
CA ASN A 266 -7.77 6.32 -18.81
C ASN A 266 -6.70 5.24 -18.54
N LYS A 267 -7.14 4.09 -18.01
CA LYS A 267 -6.28 2.98 -17.58
C LYS A 267 -6.70 1.65 -18.17
N ILE A 268 -5.73 0.78 -18.46
CA ILE A 268 -5.94 -0.64 -18.71
C ILE A 268 -5.47 -1.41 -17.47
N PHE A 269 -6.36 -2.18 -16.87
CA PHE A 269 -6.03 -3.10 -15.78
C PHE A 269 -5.73 -4.48 -16.33
N SER A 270 -4.82 -5.19 -15.67
CA SER A 270 -4.45 -6.57 -15.94
C SER A 270 -4.26 -7.28 -14.61
N VAL A 271 -5.26 -8.05 -14.21
CA VAL A 271 -5.24 -8.81 -12.94
C VAL A 271 -5.26 -10.29 -13.25
N PHE A 272 -4.31 -11.03 -12.70
CA PHE A 272 -4.20 -12.48 -12.88
C PHE A 272 -3.92 -13.17 -11.57
N MET A 273 -4.52 -14.33 -11.38
CA MET A 273 -4.34 -15.16 -10.20
C MET A 273 -4.06 -16.61 -10.58
N LYS A 274 -3.16 -17.25 -9.85
CA LYS A 274 -2.85 -18.67 -9.95
C LYS A 274 -3.03 -19.33 -8.59
N GLY A 275 -3.78 -20.41 -8.50
CA GLY A 275 -3.99 -21.13 -7.24
C GLY A 275 -4.82 -22.40 -7.37
N LYS A 276 -5.31 -22.94 -6.25
CA LYS A 276 -6.19 -24.13 -6.24
C LYS A 276 -7.62 -23.79 -6.68
N SER A 277 -8.19 -24.59 -7.58
CA SER A 277 -9.29 -24.19 -8.46
C SER A 277 -10.57 -23.65 -7.81
N LYS A 278 -11.09 -24.26 -6.74
CA LYS A 278 -12.42 -23.89 -6.20
C LYS A 278 -12.43 -22.53 -5.52
N ASP A 279 -11.43 -22.23 -4.70
CA ASP A 279 -11.38 -20.98 -3.93
C ASP A 279 -10.80 -19.82 -4.76
N THR A 280 -9.97 -20.13 -5.77
CA THR A 280 -9.32 -19.12 -6.61
C THR A 280 -10.33 -18.36 -7.48
N GLU A 281 -11.36 -19.00 -8.02
CA GLU A 281 -12.31 -18.34 -8.92
C GLU A 281 -13.20 -17.33 -8.18
N GLU A 282 -13.75 -17.71 -7.01
CA GLU A 282 -14.53 -16.81 -6.16
C GLU A 282 -13.71 -15.63 -5.66
N LEU A 283 -12.51 -15.93 -5.13
CA LEU A 283 -11.61 -14.90 -4.62
C LEU A 283 -11.17 -13.92 -5.72
N PHE A 284 -10.85 -14.42 -6.92
CA PHE A 284 -10.52 -13.58 -8.06
C PHE A 284 -11.67 -12.65 -8.42
N GLY A 285 -12.91 -13.16 -8.42
CA GLY A 285 -14.11 -12.36 -8.64
C GLY A 285 -14.25 -11.22 -7.62
N ARG A 286 -14.03 -11.49 -6.33
CA ARG A 286 -14.04 -10.49 -5.25
C ARG A 286 -12.95 -9.43 -5.42
N ILE A 287 -11.74 -9.84 -5.80
CA ILE A 287 -10.63 -8.90 -6.03
C ILE A 287 -10.95 -7.98 -7.21
N VAL A 288 -11.35 -8.53 -8.35
CA VAL A 288 -11.65 -7.75 -9.57
C VAL A 288 -12.81 -6.77 -9.34
N SER A 289 -13.87 -7.18 -8.61
CA SER A 289 -15.01 -6.31 -8.33
C SER A 289 -14.71 -5.19 -7.32
N SER A 290 -13.61 -5.31 -6.57
CA SER A 290 -13.19 -4.29 -5.58
C SER A 290 -12.48 -3.07 -6.19
N PHE A 291 -12.02 -3.17 -7.44
CA PHE A 291 -11.27 -2.09 -8.10
C PHE A 291 -12.13 -0.85 -8.25
N ARG A 292 -11.61 0.27 -7.77
CA ARG A 292 -12.28 1.57 -7.83
C ARG A 292 -11.26 2.70 -7.94
N LYS A 293 -11.72 3.81 -8.52
CA LYS A 293 -11.02 5.09 -8.42
C LYS A 293 -10.97 5.48 -6.95
N VAL A 294 -9.80 5.94 -6.49
CA VAL A 294 -9.69 6.59 -5.18
C VAL A 294 -10.56 7.85 -5.24
N SER A 295 -11.42 8.02 -4.24
CA SER A 295 -12.36 9.14 -4.17
C SER A 295 -12.22 9.83 -2.82
N PRO A 296 -12.45 11.16 -2.75
CA PRO A 296 -12.47 11.87 -1.49
C PRO A 296 -13.47 11.23 -0.53
N THR A 297 -13.06 11.00 0.72
CA THR A 297 -13.96 10.64 1.81
C THR A 297 -14.46 11.90 2.49
N ALA A 298 -15.75 11.91 2.85
CA ALA A 298 -16.25 12.89 3.81
C ALA A 298 -15.50 12.71 5.13
N PRO A 299 -15.20 13.80 5.86
CA PRO A 299 -14.55 13.69 7.16
C PRO A 299 -15.41 12.82 8.09
N ARG A 300 -14.84 11.71 8.57
CA ARG A 300 -15.35 11.01 9.75
C ARG A 300 -14.97 11.77 11.02
#